data_AF-A0A0F4Q2W4-F1
#
_entry.id   AF-A0A0F4Q2W4-F1
#
_cell.length_a   1.000
_cell.length_b   1.000
_cell.length_c   1.000
_cell.angle_alpha   90.00
_cell.angle_beta   90.00
_cell.angle_gamma   90.00
#
_symmetry.space_group_name_H-M   'P 1'
#
loop_
_entity.id
_entity.type
_entity.pdbx_description
1 polymer ?
#
loop_
_entity_poly.entity_id
_entity_poly.type
_entity_poly.pdbx_seq_one_letter_code
_entity_poly.pdbx_strand_id
1 'polypeptide(L)'
;MSQYLHQAFQDLRIRKNDVTNDQNKHRSQGNSAHLQALEEKIDSLYLMNLAALELLQDVGVSRSDILRKIEEIDLRDGKLDGKVASSSHCKDCGHKVSPRRRHCFYCGANIAQLQF
;
A
#
# COMPACT_ATOMS: atom_id res chain seq x y z
N MET A 1 -18.59 35.72 -40.64
CA MET A 1 -18.00 36.12 -39.34
C MET A 1 -18.35 35.16 -38.19
N SER A 2 -19.62 34.77 -37.98
CA SER A 2 -20.02 33.88 -36.87
C SER A 2 -19.36 32.49 -36.85
N GLN A 3 -19.20 31.83 -38.02
CA GLN A 3 -18.52 30.52 -38.11
C GLN A 3 -17.02 30.57 -37.71
N TYR A 4 -16.32 31.64 -38.08
CA TYR A 4 -14.90 31.82 -37.73
C TYR A 4 -14.69 31.99 -36.22
N LEU A 5 -15.57 32.75 -35.57
CA LEU A 5 -15.53 32.91 -34.12
C LEU A 5 -15.79 31.57 -33.41
N HIS A 6 -16.78 30.81 -33.88
CA HIS A 6 -17.09 29.49 -33.33
C HIS A 6 -15.92 28.50 -33.49
N GLN A 7 -15.26 28.47 -34.66
CA GLN A 7 -14.05 27.67 -34.87
C GLN A 7 -12.92 28.08 -33.93
N ALA A 8 -12.65 29.37 -33.79
CA ALA A 8 -11.63 29.86 -32.86
C ALA A 8 -11.90 29.46 -31.40
N PHE A 9 -13.16 29.53 -30.95
CA PHE A 9 -13.54 29.06 -29.61
C PHE A 9 -13.43 27.54 -29.46
N GLN A 10 -13.75 26.76 -30.50
CA GLN A 10 -13.55 25.31 -30.48
C GLN A 10 -12.06 24.95 -30.39
N ASP A 11 -11.21 25.60 -31.18
CA ASP A 11 -9.76 25.38 -31.17
C ASP A 11 -9.16 25.70 -29.79
N LEU A 12 -9.60 26.77 -29.13
CA LEU A 12 -9.19 27.10 -27.77
C LEU A 12 -9.59 26.01 -26.75
N ARG A 13 -10.78 25.43 -26.88
CA ARG A 13 -11.24 24.33 -26.01
C ARG A 13 -10.47 23.03 -26.26
N ILE A 14 -10.20 22.71 -27.53
CA ILE A 14 -9.42 21.53 -27.92
C ILE A 14 -8.00 21.65 -27.35
N ARG A 15 -7.33 22.79 -27.57
CA ARG A 15 -5.99 23.05 -27.00
C ARG A 15 -5.96 22.92 -25.48
N LYS A 16 -6.97 23.43 -24.78
CA LYS A 16 -7.06 23.28 -23.32
C LYS A 16 -7.20 21.81 -22.91
N ASN A 17 -8.05 21.05 -23.61
CA ASN A 17 -8.23 19.62 -23.34
C ASN A 17 -6.96 18.82 -23.65
N ASP A 18 -6.24 19.16 -24.71
CA ASP A 18 -4.98 18.52 -25.09
C ASP A 18 -3.91 18.72 -24.03
N VAL A 19 -3.76 19.95 -23.49
CA VAL A 19 -2.84 20.22 -22.37
C VAL A 19 -3.21 19.40 -21.13
N THR A 20 -4.50 19.31 -20.79
CA THR A 20 -4.92 18.48 -19.64
C THR A 20 -4.70 16.99 -19.87
N ASN A 21 -4.91 16.50 -21.09
CA ASN A 21 -4.66 15.12 -21.45
C ASN A 21 -3.18 14.78 -21.42
N ASP A 22 -2.32 15.68 -21.89
CA ASP A 22 -0.87 15.52 -21.86
C ASP A 22 -0.34 15.46 -20.42
N GLN A 23 -0.80 16.37 -19.56
CA GLN A 23 -0.51 16.33 -18.12
C GLN A 23 -0.99 15.04 -17.46
N ASN A 24 -2.19 14.56 -17.81
CA ASN A 24 -2.72 13.31 -17.26
C ASN A 24 -1.94 12.09 -17.75
N LYS A 25 -1.50 12.07 -19.01
CA LYS A 25 -0.62 11.02 -19.55
C LYS A 25 0.71 10.99 -18.81
N HIS A 26 1.35 12.14 -18.61
CA HIS A 26 2.60 12.21 -17.85
C HIS A 26 2.44 11.75 -16.40
N ARG A 27 1.35 12.14 -15.73
CA ARG A 27 1.02 11.64 -14.38
C ARG A 27 0.78 10.13 -14.36
N SER A 28 0.05 9.61 -15.34
CA SER A 28 -0.22 8.17 -15.45
C SER A 28 1.07 7.38 -15.69
N GLN A 29 1.94 7.85 -16.59
CA GLN A 29 3.26 7.26 -16.85
C GLN A 29 4.15 7.31 -15.61
N GLY A 30 4.20 8.46 -14.93
CA GLY A 30 4.95 8.62 -13.68
C GLY A 30 4.44 7.68 -12.58
N ASN A 31 3.12 7.51 -12.46
CA ASN A 31 2.53 6.60 -11.49
C ASN A 31 2.84 5.12 -11.84
N SER A 32 2.78 4.74 -13.11
CA SER A 32 3.16 3.38 -13.53
C SER A 32 4.64 3.09 -13.27
N ALA A 33 5.53 4.05 -13.53
CA ALA A 33 6.95 3.90 -13.22
C ALA A 33 7.20 3.81 -11.71
N HIS A 34 6.44 4.56 -10.91
CA HIS A 34 6.52 4.49 -9.45
C HIS A 34 6.06 3.14 -8.90
N LEU A 35 4.99 2.57 -9.46
CA LEU A 35 4.50 1.24 -9.11
C LEU A 35 5.54 0.17 -9.45
N GLN A 36 6.13 0.22 -10.64
CA GLN A 36 7.18 -0.72 -11.04
C GLN A 36 8.39 -0.65 -10.10
N ALA A 37 8.85 0.57 -9.77
CA ALA A 37 9.95 0.73 -8.83
C ALA A 37 9.60 0.26 -7.40
N LEU A 38 8.32 0.29 -7.02
CA LEU A 38 7.85 -0.25 -5.74
C LEU A 38 7.82 -1.79 -5.76
N GLU A 39 7.35 -2.39 -6.85
CA GLU A 39 7.36 -3.83 -7.08
C GLU A 39 8.80 -4.37 -7.00
N GLU A 40 9.74 -3.75 -7.72
CA GLU A 40 11.17 -4.12 -7.67
C GLU A 40 11.76 -4.05 -6.25
N LYS A 41 11.37 -3.03 -5.47
CA LYS A 41 11.79 -2.90 -4.07
C LYS A 41 11.18 -3.99 -3.19
N ILE A 42 9.93 -4.36 -3.42
CA ILE A 42 9.26 -5.45 -2.69
C ILE A 42 9.97 -6.77 -3.00
N ASP A 43 10.29 -7.04 -4.26
CA ASP A 43 11.02 -8.25 -4.66
C ASP A 43 12.41 -8.30 -4.03
N SER A 44 13.14 -7.17 -4.03
CA SER A 44 14.43 -7.07 -3.35
C SER A 44 14.30 -7.32 -1.85
N LEU A 45 13.28 -6.76 -1.19
CA LEU A 45 13.03 -6.97 0.24
C LEU A 45 12.66 -8.43 0.53
N TYR A 46 11.89 -9.07 -0.35
CA TYR A 46 11.54 -10.47 -0.25
C TYR A 46 12.79 -11.36 -0.30
N LEU A 47 13.66 -11.16 -1.29
CA LEU A 47 14.92 -11.91 -1.42
C LEU A 47 15.85 -11.70 -0.23
N MET A 48 16.00 -10.45 0.23
CA MET A 48 16.82 -10.14 1.41
C MET A 48 16.26 -10.81 2.68
N ASN A 49 14.94 -10.78 2.87
CA ASN A 49 14.30 -11.45 4.00
C ASN A 49 14.45 -12.96 3.93
N LEU A 50 14.32 -13.57 2.74
CA LEU A 50 14.52 -15.00 2.56
C LEU A 50 15.94 -15.40 2.94
N ALA A 51 16.95 -14.69 2.42
CA ALA A 51 18.35 -14.94 2.76
C ALA A 51 18.61 -14.77 4.27
N ALA A 52 18.03 -13.73 4.89
CA ALA A 52 18.14 -13.53 6.34
C ALA A 52 17.51 -14.67 7.13
N LEU A 53 16.35 -15.19 6.70
CA LEU A 53 15.67 -16.30 7.36
C LEU A 53 16.47 -17.61 7.24
N GLU A 54 17.07 -17.87 6.09
CA GLU A 54 17.95 -19.04 5.88
C GLU A 54 19.19 -18.95 6.79
N LEU A 55 19.86 -17.80 6.83
CA LEU A 55 20.99 -17.58 7.75
C LEU A 55 20.59 -17.73 9.23
N LEU A 56 19.37 -17.32 9.60
CA LEU A 56 18.86 -17.51 10.96
C LEU A 56 18.60 -19.00 11.27
N GLN A 57 18.13 -19.77 10.30
CA GLN A 57 17.97 -21.22 10.46
C GLN A 57 19.31 -21.92 10.64
N ASP A 58 20.34 -21.50 9.90
CA ASP A 58 21.70 -22.06 10.02
C ASP A 58 22.29 -21.87 11.44
N VAL A 59 21.92 -20.80 12.14
CA VAL A 59 22.31 -20.57 13.55
C VAL A 59 21.34 -21.18 14.56
N GLY A 60 20.35 -21.97 14.11
CA GLY A 60 19.43 -22.71 14.96
C GLY A 60 18.18 -21.95 15.41
N VAL A 61 17.87 -20.80 14.81
CA VAL A 61 16.63 -20.07 15.13
C VAL A 61 15.45 -20.77 14.47
N SER A 62 14.49 -21.20 15.29
CA SER A 62 13.30 -21.87 14.79
C SER A 62 12.31 -20.89 14.16
N ARG A 63 11.50 -21.35 13.21
CA ARG A 63 10.40 -20.56 12.64
C ARG A 63 9.41 -20.07 13.71
N SER A 64 9.19 -20.85 14.77
CA SER A 64 8.35 -20.46 15.91
C SER A 64 8.91 -19.28 16.69
N ASP A 65 10.24 -19.19 16.85
CA ASP A 65 10.86 -18.04 17.52
C ASP A 65 10.70 -16.76 16.72
N ILE A 66 10.77 -16.86 15.41
CA ILE A 66 10.55 -15.74 14.50
C ILE A 66 9.10 -15.26 14.58
N LEU A 67 8.12 -16.17 14.56
CA LEU A 67 6.70 -15.83 14.71
C LEU A 67 6.41 -15.16 16.05
N ARG A 68 6.93 -15.71 17.15
CA ARG A 68 6.83 -15.09 18.48
C ARG A 68 7.45 -13.71 18.50
N LYS A 69 8.60 -13.53 17.81
CA LYS A 69 9.26 -12.22 17.73
C LYS A 69 8.45 -11.21 16.93
N ILE A 70 7.78 -11.63 15.86
CA ILE A 70 6.87 -10.79 15.09
C ILE A 70 5.70 -10.32 15.97
N GLU A 71 5.07 -11.21 16.73
CA GLU A 71 4.01 -10.85 17.67
C GLU A 71 4.51 -9.86 18.74
N GLU A 72 5.70 -10.09 19.31
CA GLU A 72 6.32 -9.16 20.25
C GLU A 72 6.54 -7.77 19.64
N ILE A 73 6.95 -7.68 18.38
CA ILE A 73 7.21 -6.42 17.68
C ILE A 73 5.89 -5.69 17.36
N ASP A 74 4.87 -6.40 16.86
CA ASP A 74 3.54 -5.83 16.59
C ASP A 74 2.90 -5.27 17.86
N LEU A 75 3.02 -5.99 18.98
CA LEU A 75 2.54 -5.54 20.29
C LEU A 75 3.32 -4.33 20.85
N ARG A 76 4.59 -4.16 20.48
CA ARG A 76 5.39 -2.97 20.85
C ARG A 76 4.94 -1.73 20.09
N ASP A 77 4.66 -1.86 18.79
CA ASP A 77 4.14 -0.77 17.96
C ASP A 77 2.74 -0.32 18.42
N GLY A 78 1.93 -1.27 18.93
CA GLY A 78 0.61 -0.98 19.51
C GLY A 78 0.61 -0.23 20.86
N LYS A 79 1.75 -0.08 21.54
CA LYS A 79 1.82 0.50 22.89
C LYS A 79 2.16 2.00 22.96
N LEU A 80 2.41 2.64 21.81
CA LEU A 80 2.75 4.08 21.78
C LEU A 80 1.55 5.03 21.62
N ASP A 81 0.32 4.53 21.69
CA ASP A 81 -0.86 5.38 21.69
C ASP A 81 -1.87 4.87 22.72
N GLY A 82 -1.89 5.54 23.88
CA GLY A 82 -2.58 5.17 25.12
C GLY A 82 -4.11 5.16 25.05
N LYS A 83 -4.69 4.51 24.05
CA LYS A 83 -6.11 4.20 23.96
C LYS A 83 -6.23 2.72 23.66
N VAL A 84 -6.72 1.97 24.65
CA VAL A 84 -7.06 0.56 24.55
C VAL A 84 -8.19 0.42 23.51
N ALA A 85 -7.81 0.36 22.23
CA ALA A 85 -8.75 0.12 21.16
C ALA A 85 -9.06 -1.37 21.12
N SER A 86 -10.34 -1.72 21.07
CA SER A 86 -10.83 -3.09 20.97
C SER A 86 -10.10 -3.83 19.85
N SER A 87 -9.37 -4.89 20.19
CA SER A 87 -8.68 -5.69 19.19
C SER A 87 -9.69 -6.47 18.35
N SER A 88 -9.77 -6.17 17.06
CA SER A 88 -10.59 -6.91 16.11
C SER A 88 -9.81 -8.10 15.54
N HIS A 89 -10.51 -9.17 15.19
CA HIS A 89 -9.92 -10.30 14.46
C HIS A 89 -10.23 -10.13 12.97
N CYS A 90 -9.26 -10.47 12.12
CA CYS A 90 -9.49 -10.50 10.69
C CYS A 90 -10.44 -11.68 10.36
N LYS A 91 -11.53 -11.41 9.65
CA LYS A 91 -12.50 -12.46 9.26
C LYS A 91 -11.91 -13.50 8.29
N ASP A 92 -10.86 -13.12 7.56
CA ASP A 92 -10.29 -13.97 6.51
C ASP A 92 -9.16 -14.86 7.02
N CYS A 93 -8.27 -14.34 7.87
CA CYS A 93 -7.11 -15.09 8.38
C CYS A 93 -7.14 -15.37 9.90
N GLY A 94 -8.13 -14.84 10.62
CA GLY A 94 -8.29 -15.05 12.06
C GLY A 94 -7.28 -14.30 12.94
N HIS A 95 -6.23 -13.71 12.37
CA HIS A 95 -5.23 -12.98 13.16
C HIS A 95 -5.79 -11.71 13.79
N LYS A 96 -5.26 -11.37 14.97
CA LYS A 96 -5.56 -10.11 15.65
C LYS A 96 -5.04 -8.95 14.81
N VAL A 97 -5.89 -7.96 14.59
CA VAL A 97 -5.60 -6.77 13.78
C VAL A 97 -5.98 -5.51 14.54
N SER A 98 -5.18 -4.46 14.37
CA SER A 98 -5.46 -3.17 14.96
C SER A 98 -6.69 -2.54 14.28
N PRO A 99 -7.70 -2.05 15.04
CA PRO A 99 -8.92 -1.47 14.49
C PRO A 99 -8.71 -0.18 13.69
N ARG A 100 -7.50 0.40 13.75
CA ARG A 100 -7.14 1.59 12.96
C ARG A 100 -6.75 1.28 11.52
N ARG A 101 -6.44 0.03 11.19
CA ARG A 101 -5.95 -0.35 9.86
C ARG A 101 -7.11 -0.74 8.96
N ARG A 102 -7.12 -0.21 7.74
CA ARG A 102 -8.11 -0.57 6.70
C ARG A 102 -7.84 -1.93 6.05
N HIS A 103 -6.63 -2.45 6.20
CA HIS A 103 -6.21 -3.74 5.64
C HIS A 103 -5.48 -4.57 6.69
N CYS A 104 -5.66 -5.89 6.61
CA CYS A 104 -4.98 -6.84 7.48
C CYS A 104 -3.49 -6.89 7.18
N PHE A 105 -2.66 -6.82 8.23
CA PHE A 105 -1.21 -6.91 8.08
C PHE A 105 -0.76 -8.28 7.54
N TYR A 106 -1.47 -9.34 7.92
CA TYR A 106 -1.09 -10.72 7.58
C TYR A 106 -1.55 -11.12 6.18
N CYS A 107 -2.80 -10.84 5.81
CA CYS A 107 -3.38 -11.31 4.54
C CYS A 107 -3.77 -10.20 3.56
N GLY A 108 -3.66 -8.92 3.94
CA GLY A 108 -4.05 -7.80 3.08
C GLY A 108 -5.56 -7.56 2.94
N ALA A 109 -6.40 -8.43 3.50
CA ALA A 109 -7.86 -8.30 3.43
C ALA A 109 -8.37 -6.96 3.97
N ASN A 110 -9.39 -6.39 3.34
CA ASN A 110 -9.99 -5.13 3.78
C ASN A 110 -10.80 -5.35 5.07
N ILE A 111 -10.40 -4.68 6.15
CA ILE A 111 -11.04 -4.77 7.47
C ILE A 111 -11.99 -3.58 7.66
N ALA A 112 -12.72 -3.22 6.60
CA ALA A 112 -13.60 -2.06 6.53
C ALA A 112 -14.27 -1.80 7.89
N GLN A 113 -13.94 -0.65 8.45
CA GLN A 113 -14.35 -0.21 9.79
C GLN A 113 -15.83 -0.53 9.99
N LEU A 114 -16.14 -1.30 11.03
CA LEU A 114 -17.49 -1.29 11.61
C LEU A 114 -17.77 0.17 11.98
N GLN A 115 -18.62 0.80 11.17
CA GLN A 115 -19.14 2.14 11.40
C GLN A 115 -20.09 2.07 12.59
N PHE A 116 -19.78 2.89 13.61
CA PHE A 116 -20.59 3.35 14.74
C PHE A 116 -21.44 2.33 15.52
#